data_AF-N6TNB8-F1
#
_entry.id   AF-N6TNB8-F1
#
_cell.length_a   1.000
_cell.length_b   1.000
_cell.length_c   1.000
_cell.angle_alpha   90.00
_cell.angle_beta   90.00
_cell.angle_gamma   90.00
#
_symmetry.space_group_name_H-M   'P 1'
#
loop_
_entity.id
_entity.type
_entity.pdbx_description
1 polymer ?
#
loop_
_entity_poly.entity_id
_entity_poly.type
_entity_poly.pdbx_seq_one_letter_code
_entity_poly.pdbx_strand_id
1 'polypeptide(L)'
;MLRAVCVASYPTMSRDREISLRLLNEYKKRPVLWRKDHIDYNDRLRKNDAWAELSDIFNENMDVLKLRVSQLRGAFRRERYRLRKKIQSGTAQTYHSTWFAWDTMLFLDTDQRNDIEPNRELDSPQEIQDDEDDIFIDNRNQNVEVATFDHSEFDNDTAELPETEMESERLSSAPGSEQYDEFALFSMYIAEKLRKMDQRTQITLQHKISGLNFYAEMQAVNNTIIQVKTEPQD
;
A
#
# COMPACT_ATOMS: atom_id res chain seq x y z
N MET A 1 32.29 -16.48 -38.33
CA MET A 1 31.90 -15.28 -37.56
C MET A 1 31.03 -15.72 -36.40
N LEU A 2 31.57 -15.72 -35.19
CA LEU A 2 30.85 -16.10 -33.96
C LEU A 2 29.85 -14.99 -33.62
N ARG A 3 28.55 -15.31 -33.61
CA ARG A 3 27.52 -14.42 -33.09
C ARG A 3 27.58 -14.48 -31.56
N ALA A 4 27.96 -13.38 -30.94
CA ALA A 4 27.81 -13.17 -29.51
C ALA A 4 26.31 -13.25 -29.16
N VAL A 5 25.93 -14.27 -28.40
CA VAL A 5 24.62 -14.36 -27.78
C VAL A 5 24.69 -13.50 -26.52
N CYS A 6 24.11 -12.29 -26.59
CA CYS A 6 23.82 -11.52 -25.39
C CYS A 6 22.82 -12.31 -24.54
N VAL A 7 23.30 -12.89 -23.44
CA VAL A 7 22.43 -13.42 -22.40
C VAL A 7 21.84 -12.23 -21.67
N ALA A 8 20.61 -11.86 -22.03
CA ALA A 8 19.81 -10.95 -21.22
C ALA A 8 19.68 -11.55 -19.81
N SER A 9 20.22 -10.86 -18.81
CA SER A 9 20.11 -11.24 -17.41
C SER A 9 18.67 -11.00 -16.96
N TYR A 10 17.84 -12.04 -17.03
CA TYR A 10 16.53 -12.00 -16.40
C TYR A 10 16.72 -11.99 -14.88
N PRO A 11 16.07 -11.07 -14.14
CA PRO A 11 16.06 -11.10 -12.68
C PRO A 11 15.44 -12.43 -12.26
N THR A 12 16.26 -13.31 -11.73
CA THR A 12 15.85 -14.64 -11.27
C THR A 12 14.89 -14.46 -10.10
N MET A 13 13.60 -14.77 -10.26
CA MET A 13 12.59 -14.72 -9.18
C MET A 13 13.00 -15.49 -7.91
N SER A 14 13.99 -16.39 -8.02
CA SER A 14 14.62 -17.10 -6.90
C SER A 14 15.43 -16.19 -5.96
N ARG A 15 16.08 -15.15 -6.48
CA ARG A 15 17.01 -14.30 -5.71
C ARG A 15 16.26 -13.35 -4.77
N ASP A 16 15.16 -12.76 -5.22
CA ASP A 16 14.35 -11.87 -4.39
C ASP A 16 13.69 -12.62 -3.22
N ARG A 17 13.26 -13.86 -3.49
CA ARG A 17 12.76 -14.78 -2.47
C ARG A 17 13.82 -15.07 -1.40
N GLU A 18 15.03 -15.40 -1.83
CA GLU A 18 16.14 -15.70 -0.93
C GLU A 18 16.56 -14.47 -0.10
N ILE A 19 16.64 -13.29 -0.72
CA ILE A 19 16.92 -12.02 -0.04
C ILE A 19 15.84 -11.74 1.00
N SER A 20 14.57 -11.93 0.66
CA SER A 20 13.44 -11.75 1.60
C SER A 20 13.55 -12.69 2.79
N LEU A 21 13.84 -13.98 2.56
CA LEU A 21 14.03 -14.95 3.64
C LEU A 21 15.22 -14.60 4.53
N ARG A 22 16.33 -14.16 3.93
CA ARG A 22 17.52 -13.70 4.67
C ARG A 22 17.20 -12.46 5.50
N LEU A 23 16.46 -11.50 4.95
CA LEU A 23 16.01 -10.29 5.66
C LEU A 23 15.15 -10.65 6.87
N LEU A 24 14.23 -11.60 6.71
CA LEU A 24 13.39 -12.05 7.83
C LEU A 24 14.17 -12.76 8.92
N ASN A 25 15.19 -13.55 8.56
CA ASN A 25 16.06 -14.19 9.53
C ASN A 25 16.88 -13.17 10.33
N GLU A 26 17.40 -12.12 9.70
CA GLU A 26 18.12 -11.04 10.39
C GLU A 26 17.18 -10.14 11.21
N TYR A 27 15.97 -9.89 10.72
CA TYR A 27 14.94 -9.15 11.43
C TYR A 27 14.47 -9.92 12.69
N LYS A 28 14.30 -11.24 12.59
CA LYS A 28 13.94 -12.12 13.72
C LYS A 28 14.94 -12.01 14.89
N LYS A 29 16.24 -11.88 14.60
CA LYS A 29 17.30 -11.76 15.62
C LYS A 29 17.24 -10.47 16.43
N ARG A 30 16.49 -9.45 15.97
CA ARG A 30 16.41 -8.12 16.56
C ARG A 30 15.05 -7.90 17.23
N PRO A 31 14.83 -8.39 18.47
CA PRO A 31 13.53 -8.32 19.15
C PRO A 31 13.03 -6.90 19.38
N VAL A 32 13.93 -5.91 19.48
CA VAL A 32 13.60 -4.48 19.58
C VAL A 32 12.69 -3.99 18.45
N LEU A 33 12.72 -4.63 17.27
CA LEU A 33 11.94 -4.22 16.11
C LEU A 33 10.51 -4.78 16.09
N TRP A 34 10.22 -5.84 16.86
CA TRP A 34 8.96 -6.58 16.70
C TRP A 34 8.32 -7.08 17.99
N ARG A 35 9.07 -7.21 19.09
CA ARG A 35 8.53 -7.64 20.39
C ARG A 35 8.09 -6.44 21.20
N LYS A 36 6.78 -6.34 21.44
CA LYS A 36 6.17 -5.32 22.32
C LYS A 36 6.67 -5.42 23.77
N ASP A 37 7.01 -6.63 24.22
CA ASP A 37 7.52 -6.88 25.59
C ASP A 37 9.00 -6.50 25.78
N HIS A 38 9.70 -6.07 24.73
CA HIS A 38 11.13 -5.76 24.84
C HIS A 38 11.33 -4.40 25.51
N ILE A 39 12.31 -4.29 26.42
CA ILE A 39 12.58 -3.06 27.16
C ILE A 39 12.84 -1.85 26.24
N ASP A 40 13.61 -2.08 25.18
CA ASP A 40 13.93 -1.05 24.19
C ASP A 40 12.88 -0.89 23.09
N TYR A 41 11.73 -1.58 23.15
CA TYR A 41 10.70 -1.49 22.09
C TYR A 41 10.16 -0.06 21.95
N ASN A 42 10.06 0.68 23.04
CA ASN A 42 9.58 2.07 23.00
C ASN A 42 10.73 3.08 22.73
N ASP A 43 11.97 2.61 22.61
CA ASP A 43 13.11 3.48 22.32
C ASP A 43 13.31 3.63 20.80
N ARG A 44 13.01 4.83 20.30
CA ARG A 44 13.14 5.18 18.88
C ARG A 44 14.59 5.11 18.39
N LEU A 45 15.56 5.48 19.23
CA LEU A 45 16.98 5.45 18.85
C LEU A 45 17.43 4.01 18.64
N ARG A 46 17.10 3.13 19.59
CA ARG A 46 17.46 1.70 19.50
C ARG A 46 16.80 1.00 18.31
N LYS A 47 15.57 1.37 17.97
CA LYS A 47 14.90 0.90 16.74
C LYS A 47 15.65 1.37 15.49
N ASN A 48 16.03 2.64 15.42
CA ASN A 48 16.77 3.17 14.29
C ASN A 48 18.15 2.54 14.15
N ASP A 49 18.88 2.32 15.24
CA ASP A 49 20.16 1.62 15.25
C ASP A 49 20.01 0.18 14.72
N ALA A 50 18.98 -0.54 15.16
CA ALA A 50 18.69 -1.90 14.69
C ALA A 50 18.33 -1.93 13.19
N TRP A 51 17.65 -0.91 12.68
CA TRP A 51 17.39 -0.77 11.24
C TRP A 51 18.64 -0.37 10.46
N ALA A 52 19.53 0.46 11.03
CA ALA A 52 20.78 0.84 10.42
C ALA A 52 21.71 -0.37 10.27
N GLU A 53 21.79 -1.24 11.28
CA GLU A 53 22.53 -2.50 11.18
C GLU A 53 22.00 -3.39 10.04
N LEU A 54 20.68 -3.44 9.83
CA LEU A 54 20.10 -4.18 8.70
C LEU A 54 20.48 -3.52 7.36
N SER A 55 20.39 -2.19 7.28
CA SER A 55 20.85 -1.42 6.12
C SER A 55 22.30 -1.76 5.75
N ASP A 56 23.19 -1.86 6.74
CA ASP A 56 24.60 -2.18 6.54
C ASP A 56 24.81 -3.63 6.07
N ILE A 57 24.08 -4.60 6.63
CA ILE A 57 24.18 -6.02 6.25
C ILE A 57 23.73 -6.25 4.80
N PHE A 58 22.65 -5.59 4.39
CA PHE A 58 22.06 -5.76 3.06
C PHE A 58 22.62 -4.76 2.03
N ASN A 59 23.35 -3.75 2.48
CA ASN A 59 23.83 -2.64 1.66
C ASN A 59 22.68 -2.00 0.84
N GLU A 60 21.52 -1.87 1.47
CA GLU A 60 20.28 -1.30 0.92
C GLU A 60 19.78 -0.17 1.83
N ASN A 61 19.04 0.77 1.28
CA ASN A 61 18.49 1.88 2.06
C ASN A 61 17.51 1.38 3.15
N MET A 62 17.58 1.99 4.34
CA MET A 62 16.73 1.68 5.49
C MET A 62 15.23 1.67 5.13
N ASP A 63 14.76 2.66 4.36
CA ASP A 63 13.35 2.81 3.99
C ASP A 63 12.88 1.69 3.06
N VAL A 64 13.77 1.23 2.16
CA VAL A 64 13.50 0.07 1.30
C VAL A 64 13.34 -1.20 2.14
N LEU A 65 14.20 -1.40 3.14
CA LEU A 65 14.10 -2.54 4.05
C LEU A 65 12.84 -2.48 4.92
N LYS A 66 12.52 -1.31 5.48
CA LYS A 66 11.28 -1.08 6.23
C LYS A 66 10.05 -1.40 5.38
N LEU A 67 10.01 -0.90 4.15
CA LEU A 67 8.93 -1.16 3.21
C LEU A 67 8.81 -2.65 2.89
N ARG A 68 9.93 -3.32 2.57
CA ARG A 68 9.96 -4.75 2.27
C ARG A 68 9.45 -5.59 3.45
N VAL A 69 9.88 -5.29 4.67
CA VAL A 69 9.38 -5.96 5.89
C VAL A 69 7.89 -5.67 6.10
N SER A 70 7.43 -4.43 5.90
CA SER A 70 6.01 -4.06 6.02
C SER A 70 5.14 -4.86 5.04
N GLN A 71 5.55 -4.96 3.78
CA GLN A 71 4.87 -5.74 2.75
C GLN A 71 4.81 -7.23 3.12
N LEU A 72 5.92 -7.81 3.57
CA LEU A 72 5.97 -9.20 4.01
C LEU A 72 5.05 -9.45 5.22
N ARG A 73 5.03 -8.54 6.20
CA ARG A 73 4.11 -8.62 7.35
C ARG A 73 2.64 -8.54 6.91
N GLY A 74 2.34 -7.69 5.94
CA GLY A 74 1.01 -7.61 5.33
C GLY A 74 0.60 -8.90 4.60
N ALA A 75 1.53 -9.52 3.88
CA ALA A 75 1.31 -10.83 3.26
C ALA A 75 1.06 -11.93 4.31
N PHE A 76 1.85 -11.97 5.38
CA PHE A 76 1.68 -12.94 6.48
C PHE A 76 0.32 -12.81 7.18
N ARG A 77 -0.11 -11.57 7.48
CA ARG A 77 -1.44 -11.31 8.07
C ARG A 77 -2.58 -11.85 7.20
N ARG A 78 -2.53 -11.59 5.89
CA ARG A 78 -3.52 -12.12 4.92
C ARG A 78 -3.50 -13.64 4.87
N GLU A 79 -2.30 -14.23 4.91
CA GLU A 79 -2.16 -15.67 4.87
C GLU A 79 -2.68 -16.36 6.14
N ARG A 80 -2.41 -15.77 7.32
CA ARG A 80 -3.02 -16.19 8.59
C ARG A 80 -4.54 -16.15 8.54
N TYR A 81 -5.10 -15.07 8.01
CA TYR A 81 -6.55 -14.92 7.87
C TYR A 81 -7.17 -16.01 6.99
N ARG A 82 -6.56 -16.30 5.83
CA ARG A 82 -7.00 -17.40 4.94
C ARG A 82 -6.94 -18.74 5.64
N LEU A 83 -5.86 -19.02 6.36
CA LEU A 83 -5.68 -20.28 7.07
C LEU A 83 -6.73 -20.45 8.17
N ARG A 84 -6.97 -19.42 8.99
CA ARG A 84 -8.01 -19.43 10.02
C ARG A 84 -9.40 -19.68 9.45
N LYS A 85 -9.77 -19.03 8.33
CA LYS A 85 -11.04 -19.27 7.64
C LYS A 85 -11.20 -20.72 7.16
N LYS A 86 -10.14 -21.32 6.60
CA LYS A 86 -10.18 -22.72 6.16
C LYS A 86 -10.34 -23.70 7.33
N ILE A 87 -9.69 -23.43 8.45
CA ILE A 87 -9.83 -24.21 9.69
C ILE A 87 -11.27 -24.10 10.20
N GLN A 88 -11.82 -22.88 10.30
CA GLN A 88 -13.19 -22.64 10.77
C GLN A 88 -14.25 -23.29 9.86
N SER A 89 -14.01 -23.30 8.54
CA SER A 89 -14.88 -23.98 7.57
C SER A 89 -14.77 -25.52 7.61
N GLY A 90 -13.89 -26.09 8.44
CA GLY A 90 -13.64 -27.54 8.52
C GLY A 90 -12.95 -28.13 7.28
N THR A 91 -12.49 -27.30 6.34
CA THR A 91 -11.91 -27.73 5.06
C THR A 91 -10.40 -27.95 5.11
N ALA A 92 -9.71 -27.42 6.13
CA ALA A 92 -8.29 -27.65 6.35
C ALA A 92 -8.03 -28.26 7.73
N GLN A 93 -7.36 -29.42 7.75
CA GLN A 93 -6.94 -30.11 8.97
C GLN A 93 -5.52 -29.73 9.45
N THR A 94 -4.72 -29.07 8.60
CA THR A 94 -3.29 -28.85 8.90
C THR A 94 -2.91 -27.38 8.92
N TYR A 95 -2.18 -26.98 9.96
CA TYR A 95 -1.65 -25.63 10.19
C TYR A 95 -0.34 -25.38 9.40
N HIS A 96 -0.36 -25.45 8.08
CA HIS A 96 0.78 -25.00 7.26
C HIS A 96 0.29 -24.29 6.01
N SER A 97 0.76 -23.06 5.79
CA SER A 97 0.55 -22.35 4.52
C SER A 97 1.61 -22.78 3.50
N THR A 98 1.26 -22.71 2.22
CA THR A 98 2.21 -22.89 1.10
C THR A 98 3.07 -21.64 0.84
N TRP A 99 2.81 -20.54 1.54
CA TRP A 99 3.53 -19.28 1.33
C TRP A 99 4.99 -19.39 1.77
N PHE A 100 5.89 -18.93 0.89
CA PHE A 100 7.32 -19.22 1.02
C PHE A 100 8.00 -18.73 2.31
N ALA A 101 7.46 -17.68 2.93
CA ALA A 101 8.01 -17.06 4.14
C ALA A 101 7.21 -17.40 5.40
N TRP A 102 6.25 -18.33 5.31
CA TRP A 102 5.39 -18.71 6.42
C TRP A 102 6.19 -19.15 7.65
N ASP A 103 7.07 -20.14 7.48
CA ASP A 103 7.87 -20.69 8.58
C ASP A 103 8.82 -19.65 9.18
N THR A 104 9.39 -18.79 8.33
CA THR A 104 10.31 -17.74 8.79
C THR A 104 9.61 -16.63 9.56
N MET A 105 8.32 -16.37 9.32
CA MET A 105 7.55 -15.33 10.02
C MET A 105 6.78 -15.83 11.23
N LEU A 106 6.78 -17.14 11.48
CA LEU A 106 6.03 -17.75 12.57
C LEU A 106 6.41 -17.20 13.96
N PHE A 107 7.62 -16.65 14.13
CA PHE A 107 8.03 -16.01 15.39
C PHE A 107 7.24 -14.74 15.74
N LEU A 108 6.59 -14.10 14.76
CA LEU A 108 5.69 -12.97 14.98
C LEU A 108 4.35 -13.42 15.58
N ASP A 109 4.06 -14.71 15.54
CA ASP A 109 2.87 -15.30 16.08
C ASP A 109 3.03 -15.55 17.58
N THR A 110 2.89 -14.48 18.37
CA THR A 110 2.98 -14.55 19.84
C THR A 110 1.82 -15.33 20.48
N ASP A 111 0.79 -15.69 19.69
CA ASP A 111 -0.47 -16.25 20.15
C ASP A 111 -0.59 -17.77 20.01
N GLN A 112 0.51 -18.49 19.73
CA GLN A 112 0.51 -19.97 19.69
C GLN A 112 0.10 -20.63 21.03
N ARG A 113 -0.18 -19.85 22.09
CA ARG A 113 -0.66 -20.34 23.38
C ARG A 113 -2.18 -20.36 23.51
N ASN A 114 -2.95 -19.78 22.58
CA ASN A 114 -4.42 -19.66 22.72
C ASN A 114 -5.24 -20.30 21.59
N ASP A 115 -4.63 -21.08 20.69
CA ASP A 115 -5.35 -21.77 19.62
C ASP A 115 -6.15 -23.00 20.13
N ILE A 116 -6.99 -22.86 21.15
CA ILE A 116 -8.18 -23.69 21.43
C ILE A 116 -9.25 -22.88 22.20
N GLU A 117 -9.77 -21.79 21.65
CA GLU A 117 -11.13 -21.35 22.00
C GLU A 117 -11.87 -20.90 20.74
N PRO A 118 -12.93 -21.62 20.30
CA PRO A 118 -13.58 -21.38 19.01
C PRO A 118 -14.53 -20.17 19.00
N ASN A 119 -14.66 -19.42 20.10
CA ASN A 119 -15.78 -18.49 20.32
C ASN A 119 -15.41 -17.04 20.62
N ARG A 120 -14.19 -16.57 20.30
CA ARG A 120 -13.99 -15.11 20.21
C ARG A 120 -14.61 -14.61 18.91
N GLU A 121 -15.90 -14.26 18.97
CA GLU A 121 -16.52 -13.33 18.03
C GLU A 121 -15.67 -12.06 18.00
N LEU A 122 -14.83 -11.84 16.99
CA LEU A 122 -14.16 -10.55 16.82
C LEU A 122 -13.67 -10.33 15.38
N ASP A 123 -14.03 -9.12 14.92
CA ASP A 123 -13.42 -8.27 13.92
C ASP A 123 -13.35 -8.71 12.44
N SER A 124 -14.21 -8.04 11.67
CA SER A 124 -13.92 -7.54 10.32
C SER A 124 -12.49 -7.00 10.21
N PRO A 125 -11.88 -6.92 9.02
CA PRO A 125 -10.54 -6.34 8.85
C PRO A 125 -10.48 -4.94 9.47
N GLN A 126 -9.94 -4.85 10.70
CA GLN A 126 -9.79 -3.56 11.37
C GLN A 126 -8.80 -2.73 10.57
N GLU A 127 -9.21 -1.49 10.33
CA GLU A 127 -8.36 -0.43 9.83
C GLU A 127 -7.19 -0.23 10.78
N ILE A 128 -6.08 0.09 10.15
CA ILE A 128 -4.76 0.27 10.72
C ILE A 128 -4.79 1.39 11.79
N GLN A 129 -4.59 1.05 13.06
CA GLN A 129 -3.86 1.89 14.01
C GLN A 129 -2.41 1.39 14.01
N ASP A 130 -1.64 1.79 13.01
CA ASP A 130 -0.19 1.69 13.03
C ASP A 130 0.31 2.93 13.80
N ASP A 131 1.13 2.69 14.82
CA ASP A 131 1.80 3.71 15.61
C ASP A 131 2.49 4.74 14.69
N GLU A 132 2.27 6.03 14.94
CA GLU A 132 2.70 7.20 14.14
C GLU A 132 4.22 7.48 14.14
N ASP A 133 5.07 6.48 13.93
CA ASP A 133 6.51 6.72 13.79
C ASP A 133 6.98 6.51 12.33
N ASP A 134 6.99 7.64 11.60
CA ASP A 134 7.72 7.93 10.35
C ASP A 134 7.50 6.99 9.15
N ILE A 135 6.46 7.27 8.37
CA ILE A 135 6.41 6.93 6.93
C ILE A 135 6.31 8.23 6.14
N PHE A 136 7.45 8.86 5.87
CA PHE A 136 7.60 9.78 4.74
C PHE A 136 8.01 8.93 3.53
N ILE A 137 7.06 8.59 2.66
CA ILE A 137 7.40 7.95 1.38
C ILE A 137 6.97 8.88 0.24
N ASP A 138 7.99 9.57 -0.29
CA ASP A 138 8.05 10.11 -1.64
C ASP A 138 7.94 8.93 -2.62
N ASN A 139 6.79 8.82 -3.28
CA ASN A 139 6.46 7.67 -4.12
C ASN A 139 6.82 7.98 -5.58
N ARG A 140 8.09 7.75 -5.95
CA ARG A 140 8.50 7.66 -7.36
C ARG A 140 8.26 6.25 -7.90
N ASN A 141 7.18 6.13 -8.67
CA ASN A 141 6.91 5.22 -9.80
C ASN A 141 7.73 3.91 -9.93
N GLN A 142 7.00 2.79 -10.01
CA GLN A 142 6.99 1.99 -11.25
C GLN A 142 5.79 1.02 -11.34
N ASN A 143 5.22 0.98 -12.55
CA ASN A 143 4.14 0.14 -13.05
C ASN A 143 4.21 -1.33 -12.64
N VAL A 144 3.05 -1.91 -12.29
CA VAL A 144 2.70 -3.29 -12.70
C VAL A 144 1.25 -3.32 -13.16
N GLU A 145 1.09 -3.89 -14.34
CA GLU A 145 -0.12 -4.08 -15.11
C GLU A 145 -0.93 -5.31 -14.65
N VAL A 146 -2.25 -5.14 -14.69
CA VAL A 146 -3.35 -6.11 -14.90
C VAL A 146 -3.68 -7.17 -13.83
N ALA A 147 -4.91 -7.10 -13.33
CA ALA A 147 -5.83 -8.24 -13.33
C ALA A 147 -7.27 -7.74 -13.59
N THR A 148 -7.83 -8.21 -14.70
CA THR A 148 -9.23 -8.08 -15.10
C THR A 148 -10.14 -8.68 -14.02
N PHE A 149 -11.15 -7.92 -13.57
CA PHE A 149 -12.25 -8.47 -12.79
C PHE A 149 -13.54 -8.32 -13.60
N ASP A 150 -13.93 -9.46 -14.15
CA ASP A 150 -15.27 -9.75 -14.66
C ASP A 150 -16.22 -9.87 -13.47
N HIS A 151 -17.33 -9.15 -13.50
CA HIS A 151 -18.58 -9.55 -12.84
C HIS A 151 -19.75 -8.87 -13.53
N SER A 152 -20.31 -9.61 -14.47
CA SER A 152 -21.74 -9.62 -14.75
C SER A 152 -22.57 -9.75 -13.46
N GLU A 153 -23.74 -9.08 -13.50
CA GLU A 153 -24.94 -9.26 -12.66
C GLU A 153 -24.91 -8.72 -11.23
N PHE A 154 -25.49 -7.53 -11.05
CA PHE A 154 -26.46 -7.34 -9.97
C PHE A 154 -27.58 -6.35 -10.38
N ASP A 155 -28.73 -6.97 -10.57
CA ASP A 155 -30.13 -6.52 -10.57
C ASP A 155 -30.51 -5.04 -10.70
N ASN A 156 -31.31 -4.86 -11.75
CA ASN A 156 -32.11 -3.71 -12.11
C ASN A 156 -33.37 -3.67 -11.23
N ASP A 157 -33.40 -2.80 -10.22
CA ASP A 157 -34.64 -2.39 -9.55
C ASP A 157 -34.84 -0.88 -9.66
N THR A 158 -35.74 -0.54 -10.58
CA THR A 158 -36.37 0.76 -10.73
C THR A 158 -37.12 1.12 -9.45
N ALA A 159 -36.67 2.16 -8.75
CA ALA A 159 -37.43 2.75 -7.65
C ALA A 159 -37.50 4.28 -7.79
N GLU A 160 -38.72 4.77 -7.62
CA GLU A 160 -39.24 6.10 -7.92
C GLU A 160 -38.53 7.24 -7.16
N LEU A 161 -38.39 8.37 -7.85
CA LEU A 161 -38.02 9.68 -7.32
C LEU A 161 -39.13 10.22 -6.40
N PRO A 162 -38.83 10.77 -5.21
CA PRO A 162 -39.70 11.73 -4.57
C PRO A 162 -39.31 13.14 -5.01
N GLU A 163 -40.24 13.79 -5.69
CA GLU A 163 -40.26 15.24 -5.93
C GLU A 163 -40.30 15.98 -4.60
N THR A 164 -39.34 16.87 -4.34
CA THR A 164 -39.53 17.96 -3.37
C THR A 164 -39.02 19.27 -3.97
N GLU A 165 -39.90 20.26 -3.88
CA GLU A 165 -39.85 21.55 -4.51
C GLU A 165 -38.82 22.49 -3.84
N MET A 166 -38.03 23.15 -4.70
CA MET A 166 -37.54 24.53 -4.63
C MET A 166 -37.43 25.23 -3.25
N GLU A 167 -36.19 25.50 -2.84
CA GLU A 167 -35.82 26.82 -2.32
C GLU A 167 -34.65 27.40 -3.13
N SER A 168 -34.94 28.52 -3.77
CA SER A 168 -34.09 29.26 -4.68
C SER A 168 -33.40 30.41 -3.94
N GLU A 169 -32.07 30.44 -3.92
CA GLU A 169 -31.33 31.70 -3.73
C GLU A 169 -29.94 31.66 -4.41
N ARG A 170 -29.95 32.06 -5.69
CA ARG A 170 -28.94 32.81 -6.47
C ARG A 170 -27.44 32.59 -6.17
N LEU A 171 -26.74 31.93 -7.11
CA LEU A 171 -25.70 32.60 -7.89
C LEU A 171 -25.54 32.00 -9.30
N SER A 172 -25.72 32.89 -10.27
CA SER A 172 -25.48 32.84 -11.72
C SER A 172 -24.35 31.91 -12.22
N SER A 173 -24.70 30.95 -13.08
CA SER A 173 -24.43 30.96 -14.53
C SER A 173 -24.63 29.54 -15.05
N ALA A 174 -25.60 29.31 -15.94
CA ALA A 174 -25.67 28.07 -16.70
C ALA A 174 -24.69 28.15 -17.88
N PRO A 175 -23.69 27.26 -18.02
CA PRO A 175 -23.11 26.97 -19.31
C PRO A 175 -23.93 25.80 -19.91
N GLY A 176 -24.76 26.03 -20.92
CA GLY A 176 -24.26 26.11 -22.28
C GLY A 176 -23.58 24.80 -22.66
N SER A 177 -24.32 23.69 -22.78
CA SER A 177 -23.87 22.38 -23.30
C SER A 177 -22.36 22.14 -23.22
N GLU A 178 -21.79 22.15 -22.02
CA GLU A 178 -20.38 21.85 -21.84
C GLU A 178 -20.22 20.34 -22.02
N GLN A 179 -19.63 19.97 -23.15
CA GLN A 179 -19.17 18.62 -23.36
C GLN A 179 -18.01 18.40 -22.38
N TYR A 180 -18.32 17.84 -21.22
CA TYR A 180 -17.30 17.51 -20.22
C TYR A 180 -16.28 16.58 -20.87
N ASP A 181 -15.02 17.01 -20.89
CA ASP A 181 -13.94 16.11 -21.27
C ASP A 181 -13.76 15.02 -20.20
N GLU A 182 -12.96 14.01 -20.55
CA GLU A 182 -12.70 12.86 -19.68
C GLU A 182 -12.10 13.28 -18.33
N PHE A 183 -11.29 14.33 -18.30
CA PHE A 183 -10.66 14.85 -17.09
C PHE A 183 -11.65 15.59 -16.19
N ALA A 184 -12.59 16.33 -16.77
CA ALA A 184 -13.66 17.00 -16.05
C ALA A 184 -14.63 15.99 -15.42
N LEU A 185 -15.00 14.94 -16.16
CA LEU A 185 -15.81 13.84 -15.64
C LEU A 185 -15.10 13.12 -14.48
N PHE A 186 -13.81 12.82 -14.64
CA PHE A 186 -13.02 12.18 -13.59
C PHE A 186 -12.87 13.08 -12.35
N SER A 187 -12.64 14.37 -12.54
CA SER A 187 -12.56 15.35 -11.44
C SER A 187 -13.89 15.45 -10.68
N MET A 188 -15.01 15.43 -11.40
CA MET A 188 -16.34 15.41 -10.79
C MET A 188 -16.61 14.11 -10.03
N TYR A 189 -16.19 12.96 -10.56
CA TYR A 189 -16.28 11.67 -9.87
C TYR A 189 -15.49 11.66 -8.56
N ILE A 190 -14.25 12.18 -8.56
CA ILE A 190 -13.44 12.31 -7.34
C ILE A 190 -14.14 13.21 -6.33
N ALA A 191 -14.65 14.37 -6.77
CA ALA A 191 -15.34 15.31 -5.89
C ALA A 191 -16.56 14.66 -5.23
N GLU A 192 -17.36 13.92 -6.00
CA GLU A 192 -18.53 13.19 -5.50
C GLU A 192 -18.14 12.10 -4.51
N LYS A 193 -17.05 11.37 -4.77
CA LYS A 193 -16.52 10.37 -3.85
C LYS A 193 -16.05 11.00 -2.54
N LEU A 194 -15.34 12.13 -2.59
CA LEU A 194 -14.85 12.85 -1.40
C LEU A 194 -15.99 13.37 -0.53
N ARG A 195 -17.13 13.76 -1.11
CA ARG A 195 -18.32 14.20 -0.35
C ARG A 195 -18.95 13.10 0.49
N LYS A 196 -18.75 11.83 0.12
CA LYS A 196 -19.30 10.66 0.83
C LYS A 196 -18.37 10.13 1.94
N MET A 197 -17.15 10.67 2.05
CA MET A 197 -16.16 10.25 3.04
C MET A 197 -16.24 11.11 4.30
N ASP A 198 -15.69 10.62 5.41
CA ASP A 198 -15.59 11.39 6.66
C ASP A 198 -14.62 12.58 6.52
N GLN A 199 -14.79 13.58 7.38
CA GLN A 199 -14.04 14.83 7.30
C GLN A 199 -12.52 14.66 7.43
N ARG A 200 -12.05 13.71 8.25
CA ARG A 200 -10.61 13.46 8.45
C ARG A 200 -10.00 12.86 7.19
N THR A 201 -10.67 11.88 6.58
CA THR A 201 -10.24 11.28 5.32
C THR A 201 -10.28 12.28 4.18
N GLN A 202 -11.31 13.12 4.11
CA GLN A 202 -11.44 14.17 3.10
C GLN A 202 -10.26 15.15 3.16
N ILE A 203 -9.93 15.70 4.33
CA ILE A 203 -8.82 16.64 4.51
C ILE A 203 -7.49 15.98 4.13
N THR A 204 -7.28 14.73 4.56
CA THR A 204 -6.05 13.97 4.27
C THR A 204 -5.87 13.76 2.76
N LEU A 205 -6.94 13.36 2.06
CA LEU A 205 -6.89 13.14 0.61
C LEU A 205 -6.69 14.45 -0.16
N GLN A 206 -7.38 15.52 0.25
CA GLN A 206 -7.20 16.85 -0.35
C GLN A 206 -5.74 17.29 -0.26
N HIS A 207 -5.13 17.20 0.93
CA HIS A 207 -3.72 17.55 1.12
C HIS A 207 -2.79 16.73 0.21
N LYS A 208 -3.01 15.41 0.11
CA LYS A 208 -2.22 14.53 -0.76
C LYS A 208 -2.36 14.89 -2.25
N ILE A 209 -3.58 15.14 -2.71
CA ILE A 209 -3.85 15.55 -4.10
C ILE A 209 -3.15 16.89 -4.40
N SER A 210 -3.25 17.88 -3.50
CA SER A 210 -2.55 19.16 -3.66
C SER A 210 -1.04 19.00 -3.71
N GLY A 211 -0.47 18.14 -2.86
CA GLY A 211 0.96 17.84 -2.87
C GLY A 211 1.43 17.21 -4.18
N LEU A 212 0.66 16.27 -4.72
CA LEU A 212 0.94 15.65 -6.02
C LEU A 212 0.86 16.67 -7.17
N ASN A 213 -0.16 17.54 -7.17
CA ASN A 213 -0.30 18.57 -8.18
C ASN A 213 0.88 19.55 -8.14
N PHE A 214 1.25 20.03 -6.95
CA PHE A 214 2.40 20.92 -6.77
C PHE A 214 3.71 20.29 -7.25
N TYR A 215 3.94 19.01 -6.92
CA TYR A 215 5.14 18.31 -7.37
C TYR A 215 5.19 18.17 -8.89
N ALA A 216 4.06 17.85 -9.53
CA ALA A 216 3.96 17.75 -10.99
C ALA A 216 4.25 19.09 -11.67
N GLU A 217 3.66 20.19 -11.15
CA GLU A 217 3.93 21.55 -11.63
C GLU A 217 5.42 21.91 -11.49
N MET A 218 6.03 21.61 -10.34
CA MET A 218 7.44 21.90 -10.08
C MET A 218 8.37 21.10 -11.02
N GLN A 219 8.04 19.85 -11.33
CA GLN A 219 8.78 19.04 -12.30
C GLN A 219 8.70 19.62 -13.72
N ALA A 220 7.51 20.10 -14.13
CA ALA A 220 7.34 20.74 -15.42
C ALA A 220 8.19 22.02 -15.55
N VAL A 221 8.26 22.83 -14.48
CA VAL A 221 9.13 24.01 -14.42
C VAL A 221 10.61 23.63 -14.51
N ASN A 222 11.05 22.62 -13.75
CA ASN A 222 12.44 22.16 -13.77
C ASN A 222 12.85 21.63 -15.15
N ASN A 223 11.97 20.87 -15.82
CA ASN A 223 12.23 20.40 -17.18
C ASN A 223 12.34 21.57 -18.17
N THR A 224 11.49 22.60 -18.04
CA THR A 224 11.57 23.81 -18.88
C THR A 224 12.89 24.56 -18.70
N ILE A 225 13.37 24.70 -17.46
CA ILE A 225 14.66 25.36 -17.16
C ILE A 225 15.84 24.59 -17.77
N ILE A 226 15.78 23.26 -17.77
CA ILE A 226 16.83 22.42 -18.37
C ILE A 226 16.87 22.60 -19.89
N GLN A 227 15.71 22.66 -20.56
CA GLN A 227 15.63 22.88 -22.02
C GLN A 227 16.20 24.25 -22.43
N VAL A 228 15.94 25.32 -21.66
CA VAL A 228 16.46 26.67 -21.94
C VAL A 228 17.99 26.76 -21.76
N LYS A 229 18.60 25.94 -20.90
CA LYS A 229 20.07 25.90 -20.73
C LYS A 229 20.81 25.12 -21.81
N THR A 230 20.10 24.31 -22.61
CA THR A 230 20.69 23.45 -23.64
C THR A 230 20.58 24.01 -25.07
N GLU A 231 19.89 25.14 -25.28
CA GLU A 231 19.94 25.85 -26.55
C GLU A 231 21.27 26.64 -26.65
N PRO A 232 22.10 26.41 -27.69
CA PRO A 232 23.28 27.22 -27.92
C PRO A 232 22.84 28.65 -28.26
N GLN A 233 23.39 29.62 -27.53
CA GLN A 233 23.33 31.03 -27.91
C GLN A 233 24.18 31.19 -29.17
N ASP A 234 23.52 31.34 -30.33
CA ASP A 234 24.14 31.82 -31.56
C ASP A 234 24.53 33.31 -31.46
#